data_AF-A0A7S7VZE7-F1
#
_entry.id   AF-A0A7S7VZE7-F1
#
_cell.length_a   1.000
_cell.length_b   1.000
_cell.length_c   1.000
_cell.angle_alpha   90.00
_cell.angle_beta   90.00
_cell.angle_gamma   90.00
#
_symmetry.space_group_name_H-M   'P 1'
#
loop_
_entity.id
_entity.type
_entity.pdbx_description
1 polymer ?
#
loop_
_entity_poly.entity_id
_entity_poly.type
_entity_poly.pdbx_seq_one_letter_code
_entity_poly.pdbx_strand_id
1 'polypeptide(L)' 'MRRRSEPHTFEQRLTAQKLRLEHELSGLPDGRQREIVLARIDQLQTAAEMYGFLMLRGDAAAVR' A
#
# COMPACT_ATOMS: atom_id res chain seq x y z
N MET A 1 3.32 18.51 26.42
CA MET A 1 2.28 18.13 25.44
C MET A 1 2.77 16.92 24.65
N ARG A 2 2.06 15.78 24.68
CA ARG A 2 2.39 14.62 23.82
C ARG A 2 2.03 14.99 22.38
N ARG A 3 3.02 15.09 21.48
CA ARG A 3 2.78 15.15 20.03
C ARG A 3 2.08 13.85 19.64
N ARG A 4 0.77 13.88 19.37
CA ARG A 4 0.12 12.81 18.62
C ARG A 4 0.53 13.01 17.17
N SER A 5 1.28 12.07 16.62
CA SER A 5 1.49 11.99 15.18
C SER A 5 0.12 11.93 14.51
N GLU A 6 -0.05 12.63 13.39
CA GLU A 6 -1.28 12.51 12.60
C GLU A 6 -1.55 11.04 12.25
N PRO A 7 -2.83 10.64 12.17
CA PRO A 7 -3.16 9.30 11.70
C PRO A 7 -2.56 9.08 10.31
N HIS A 8 -1.90 7.93 10.10
CA HIS A 8 -1.36 7.62 8.78
C HIS A 8 -2.45 7.68 7.72
N THR A 9 -2.18 8.31 6.59
CA THR A 9 -3.07 8.26 5.42
C THR A 9 -3.13 6.83 4.86
N PHE A 10 -4.13 6.54 4.02
CA PHE A 10 -4.25 5.22 3.39
C PHE A 10 -3.00 4.88 2.56
N GLU A 11 -2.48 5.83 1.78
CA GLU A 11 -1.24 5.69 1.00
C GLU A 11 -0.02 5.44 1.90
N GLN A 12 0.11 6.15 3.02
CA GLN A 12 1.19 5.92 3.97
C GLN A 12 1.15 4.51 4.55
N ARG A 13 -0.06 3.97 4.83
CA ARG A 13 -0.22 2.58 5.29
C ARG A 13 0.14 1.58 4.19
N LEU A 14 -0.28 1.81 2.95
CA LEU A 14 0.07 0.97 1.79
C LEU A 14 1.60 0.90 1.61
N THR A 15 2.27 2.06 1.58
CA THR A 15 3.73 2.14 1.44
C THR A 15 4.45 1.45 2.57
N ALA A 16 4.05 1.71 3.83
CA ALA A 16 4.66 1.05 4.98
C ALA A 16 4.48 -0.48 4.96
N GLN A 17 3.33 -0.97 4.49
CA GLN A 17 3.08 -2.39 4.36
C GLN A 17 3.88 -3.03 3.22
N LYS A 18 3.98 -2.35 2.08
CA LYS A 18 4.80 -2.79 0.94
C LYS A 18 6.27 -2.92 1.34
N LEU A 19 6.83 -1.91 2.00
CA LEU A 19 8.23 -1.93 2.48
C LEU A 19 8.50 -3.09 3.45
N ARG A 20 7.54 -3.41 4.32
CA ARG A 20 7.67 -4.57 5.23
C ARG A 20 7.73 -5.90 4.49
N LEU A 21 6.86 -6.06 3.48
CA LEU A 21 6.82 -7.27 2.66
C LEU A 21 8.06 -7.39 1.76
N GLU A 22 8.56 -6.28 1.22
CA GLU A 22 9.82 -6.27 0.45
C GLU A 22 11.02 -6.66 1.32
N HIS A 23 11.05 -6.17 2.57
CA HIS A 23 12.08 -6.59 3.53
C HIS A 23 11.96 -8.08 3.88
N GLU A 24 10.75 -8.60 4.11
CA GLU A 24 10.50 -10.03 4.33
C GLU A 24 10.95 -10.88 3.13
N LEU A 25 10.64 -10.42 1.92
CA LEU A 25 11.02 -11.08 0.66
C LEU A 25 12.54 -11.21 0.50
N SER A 26 13.32 -10.25 1.01
CA SER A 26 14.78 -10.30 0.94
C SER A 26 15.39 -11.44 1.78
N GLY A 27 14.69 -11.87 2.83
CA GLY A 27 15.12 -12.96 3.71
C GLY A 27 14.56 -14.34 3.35
N LEU A 28 13.61 -14.42 2.42
CA LEU A 28 12.93 -15.68 2.08
C LEU A 28 13.65 -16.44 0.96
N PRO A 29 13.88 -17.76 1.13
CA PRO A 29 14.35 -18.61 0.04
C PRO A 29 13.28 -18.73 -1.05
N ASP A 30 13.71 -19.15 -2.24
CA ASP A 30 12.78 -19.42 -3.33
C ASP A 30 11.78 -20.52 -2.94
N GLY A 31 10.52 -20.31 -3.33
CA GLY A 31 9.43 -21.24 -3.07
C GLY A 31 8.12 -20.55 -2.73
N ARG A 32 7.16 -21.34 -2.27
CA ARG A 32 5.76 -20.92 -2.07
C ARG A 32 5.61 -19.69 -1.16
N GLN A 33 6.43 -19.57 -0.11
CA GLN A 33 6.36 -18.41 0.80
C GLN A 33 6.75 -17.11 0.08
N ARG A 34 7.81 -17.15 -0.73
CA ARG A 34 8.25 -16.04 -1.57
C ARG A 34 7.16 -15.63 -2.57
N GLU A 35 6.53 -16.61 -3.23
CA GLU A 35 5.43 -16.37 -4.17
C GLU A 35 4.22 -15.71 -3.50
N ILE A 36 3.86 -16.13 -2.29
CA ILE A 36 2.76 -15.53 -1.52
C ILE A 36 3.07 -14.06 -1.19
N VAL A 37 4.29 -13.77 -0.76
CA VAL A 37 4.70 -12.39 -0.44
C VAL A 37 4.69 -11.52 -1.69
N LEU A 38 5.17 -12.02 -2.83
CA LEU A 38 5.10 -11.33 -4.12
C LEU A 38 3.66 -11.03 -4.54
N ALA A 39 2.77 -12.03 -4.46
CA ALA A 39 1.36 -11.83 -4.78
C ALA A 39 0.70 -10.79 -3.86
N ARG A 40 1.13 -10.72 -2.59
CA ARG A 40 0.63 -9.72 -1.65
C ARG A 40 1.12 -8.31 -1.99
N ILE A 41 2.38 -8.16 -2.43
CA ILE A 41 2.92 -6.88 -2.90
C ILE A 41 2.13 -6.38 -4.12
N ASP A 42 1.83 -7.27 -5.07
CA ASP A 42 1.05 -6.95 -6.26
C ASP A 42 -0.39 -6.47 -5.93
N GLN A 43 -1.03 -7.12 -4.95
CA GLN A 43 -2.34 -6.67 -4.45
C GLN A 43 -2.30 -5.27 -3.84
N LEU A 44 -1.23 -4.92 -3.11
CA LEU A 44 -1.08 -3.57 -2.55
C LEU A 44 -0.86 -2.53 -3.66
N GLN A 45 -0.12 -2.88 -4.71
CA GLN A 45 0.06 -2.03 -5.88
C GLN A 45 -1.27 -1.77 -6.57
N THR A 46 -2.05 -2.82 -6.84
CA THR A 46 -3.39 -2.71 -7.42
C THR A 46 -4.31 -1.83 -6.57
N ALA A 47 -4.28 -2.00 -5.24
CA ALA A 47 -5.08 -1.19 -4.33
C ALA A 47 -4.70 0.30 -4.36
N ALA A 48 -3.41 0.62 -4.51
CA ALA A 48 -2.94 1.99 -4.66
C ALA A 48 -3.43 2.62 -5.98
N GLU A 49 -3.38 1.88 -7.08
CA GLU A 49 -3.88 2.33 -8.39
C GLU A 49 -5.39 2.57 -8.35
N MET A 50 -6.15 1.65 -7.75
CA MET A 50 -7.60 1.81 -7.55
C MET A 50 -7.92 3.05 -6.71
N TYR A 51 -7.17 3.28 -5.63
CA TYR A 51 -7.35 4.46 -4.78
C TYR A 51 -7.07 5.75 -5.55
N GLY A 52 -5.97 5.79 -6.31
CA GLY A 52 -5.65 6.91 -7.19
C GLY A 52 -6.78 7.19 -8.18
N PHE A 53 -7.27 6.16 -8.87
CA PHE A 53 -8.39 6.29 -9.82
C PHE A 53 -9.67 6.82 -9.15
N LEU A 54 -10.01 6.32 -7.96
CA LEU A 54 -11.20 6.75 -7.23
C LEU A 54 -11.09 8.19 -6.73
N MET A 55 -9.91 8.63 -6.25
CA MET A 55 -9.69 10.00 -5.79
C MET A 55 -9.67 11.00 -6.95
N LEU A 56 -9.01 10.66 -8.07
CA LEU A 56 -9.05 11.44 -9.32
C LEU A 56 -10.49 11.67 -9.81
N ARG A 57 -11.37 10.68 -9.65
CA ARG A 57 -12.79 10.80 -10.01
C ARG A 57 -13.61 11.57 -8.97
N GLY A 58 -13.25 11.49 -7.69
CA GLY A 58 -13.87 12.25 -6.60
C GLY A 58 -13.71 13.76 -6.78
N ASP A 59 -12.52 14.21 -7.17
CA ASP A 59 -12.25 15.62 -7.46
C ASP A 59 -13.03 16.12 -8.67
N ALA A 60 -13.16 15.30 -9.72
CA ALA A 60 -13.97 15.65 -10.90
C ALA A 60 -15.49 15.70 -10.61
N ALA A 61 -15.97 14.94 -9.62
CA ALA A 61 -17.37 14.95 -9.19
C ALA A 61 -17.71 16.12 -8.26
N ALA A 62 -16.73 16.65 -7.51
CA ALA A 62 -16.87 17.79 -6.61
C ALA A 62 -16.90 19.17 -7.32
N VAL A 63 -16.66 19.21 -8.64
CA VAL A 63 -16.67 20.42 -9.50
C VAL A 63 -18.04 20.63 -10.18
N ARG A 64 -19.12 19.99 -9.69
CA ARG A 64 -20.50 20.23 -10.16
C ARG A 64 -21.35 20.84 -9.07
#